data_AF-A0A2G6R792-F1
#
_entry.id   AF-A0A2G6R792-F1
#
_cell.length_a   1.000
_cell.length_b   1.000
_cell.length_c   1.000
_cell.angle_alpha   90.00
_cell.angle_beta   90.00
_cell.angle_gamma   90.00
#
_symmetry.space_group_name_H-M   'P 1'
#
loop_
_entity.id
_entity.type
_entity.pdbx_description
1 polymer ?
#
loop_
_entity_poly.entity_id
_entity_poly.type
_entity_poly.pdbx_seq_one_letter_code
_entity_poly.pdbx_strand_id
1 'polypeptide(L)'
;MPDLDRIVIFGAGLVGASIGMACREAGCQVFLHDRVPSHALVAAGIGAGSIDGYDPASIELVVIAVPPTAIPGLIAQSLEQYPNAVITDVGSVK
;
A
#
# COMPACT_ATOMS: atom_id res chain seq x y z
N MET A 1 17.15 4.19 -10.01
CA MET A 1 16.40 3.22 -9.16
C MET A 1 15.47 2.48 -10.10
N PRO A 2 15.05 1.23 -9.84
CA PRO A 2 13.91 0.70 -10.59
C PRO A 2 12.76 1.72 -10.48
N ASP A 3 12.14 2.06 -11.60
CA ASP A 3 11.03 3.00 -11.65
C ASP A 3 9.84 2.29 -10.99
N LEU A 4 9.62 2.56 -9.69
CA LEU A 4 8.50 2.02 -8.93
C LEU A 4 7.24 2.80 -9.33
N ASP A 5 6.60 2.38 -10.40
CA ASP A 5 5.48 3.10 -10.99
C ASP A 5 4.15 2.74 -10.31
N ARG A 6 4.02 1.51 -9.77
CA ARG A 6 2.75 1.00 -9.23
C ARG A 6 2.91 0.39 -7.84
N ILE A 7 2.26 1.05 -6.87
CA ILE A 7 2.40 0.77 -5.43
C ILE A 7 1.04 0.42 -4.84
N VAL A 8 0.98 -0.64 -4.05
CA VAL A 8 -0.16 -0.96 -3.19
C VAL A 8 0.18 -0.66 -1.74
N ILE A 9 -0.73 -0.02 -1.02
CA ILE A 9 -0.59 0.24 0.42
C ILE A 9 -1.75 -0.41 1.16
N PHE A 10 -1.43 -1.35 2.06
CA PHE A 10 -2.36 -1.92 3.02
C PHE A 10 -2.32 -1.14 4.33
N GLY A 11 -3.43 -0.54 4.71
CA GLY A 11 -3.56 0.41 5.82
C GLY A 11 -3.48 1.84 5.33
N ALA A 12 -4.60 2.56 5.39
CA ALA A 12 -4.76 3.94 4.93
C ALA A 12 -4.91 4.92 6.10
N GLY A 13 -4.31 4.60 7.25
CA GLY A 13 -4.20 5.50 8.41
C GLY A 13 -3.10 6.55 8.21
N LEU A 14 -2.61 7.14 9.31
CA LEU A 14 -1.61 8.21 9.26
C LEU A 14 -0.37 7.87 8.42
N VAL A 15 0.28 6.74 8.71
CA VAL A 15 1.54 6.37 8.03
C VAL A 15 1.29 5.99 6.58
N GLY A 16 0.33 5.11 6.30
CA GLY A 16 0.04 4.67 4.94
C GLY A 16 -0.46 5.78 4.03
N ALA A 17 -1.34 6.66 4.52
CA ALA A 17 -1.79 7.81 3.74
C ALA A 17 -0.65 8.81 3.47
N SER A 18 0.24 9.04 4.45
CA SER A 18 1.40 9.92 4.26
C SER A 18 2.37 9.38 3.21
N ILE A 19 2.66 8.07 3.25
CA ILE A 19 3.46 7.40 2.21
C ILE A 19 2.76 7.51 0.86
N GLY A 20 1.46 7.23 0.79
CA GLY A 20 0.68 7.34 -0.43
C GLY A 20 0.74 8.74 -1.05
N MET A 21 0.55 9.79 -0.26
CA MET A 21 0.67 11.17 -0.74
C MET A 21 2.07 11.48 -1.28
N ALA A 22 3.13 11.09 -0.56
CA ALA A 22 4.50 11.30 -1.01
C ALA A 22 4.82 10.53 -2.30
N CYS A 23 4.35 9.29 -2.43
CA CYS A 23 4.48 8.50 -3.66
C CYS A 23 3.71 9.13 -4.83
N ARG A 24 2.50 9.65 -4.58
CA ARG A 24 1.69 10.34 -5.60
C ARG A 24 2.37 11.64 -6.05
N GLU A 25 2.97 12.39 -5.13
CA GLU A 25 3.78 13.58 -5.42
C GLU A 25 5.03 13.22 -6.25
N ALA A 26 5.63 12.06 -6.00
CA ALA A 26 6.73 11.52 -6.79
C ALA A 26 6.32 10.95 -8.17
N GLY A 27 5.02 10.96 -8.51
CA GLY A 27 4.51 10.51 -9.81
C GLY A 27 4.06 9.05 -9.88
N CYS A 28 4.14 8.29 -8.77
CA CYS A 28 3.71 6.89 -8.74
C CYS A 28 2.18 6.76 -8.76
N GLN A 29 1.69 5.65 -9.31
CA GLN A 29 0.31 5.20 -9.13
C GLN A 29 0.19 4.45 -7.82
N VAL A 30 -0.71 4.91 -6.95
CA VAL A 30 -0.92 4.33 -5.62
C VAL A 30 -2.33 3.78 -5.51
N PHE A 31 -2.42 2.53 -5.06
CA PHE A 31 -3.66 1.82 -4.77
C PHE A 31 -3.77 1.57 -3.26
N LEU A 32 -4.90 1.96 -2.67
CA LEU A 32 -5.12 1.95 -1.24
C LEU A 32 -6.07 0.83 -0.85
N HIS A 33 -5.65 0.02 0.11
CA HIS A 33 -6.48 -0.97 0.78
C HIS A 33 -6.51 -0.68 2.27
N ASP A 34 -7.70 -0.79 2.87
CA ASP A 34 -7.83 -0.76 4.32
C ASP A 34 -8.91 -1.76 4.74
N ARG A 35 -8.72 -2.39 5.90
CA ARG A 35 -9.72 -3.28 6.50
C ARG A 35 -11.04 -2.54 6.75
N VAL A 36 -10.97 -1.23 6.98
CA VAL A 36 -12.10 -0.33 7.07
C VAL A 36 -12.17 0.49 5.78
N PRO A 37 -13.04 0.14 4.82
CA PRO A 37 -13.05 0.77 3.48
C PRO A 37 -13.18 2.30 3.48
N SER A 38 -13.85 2.88 4.48
CA SER A 38 -13.98 4.33 4.62
C SER A 38 -12.64 5.03 4.87
N HIS A 39 -11.65 4.39 5.50
CA HIS A 39 -10.32 4.98 5.66
C HIS A 39 -9.61 5.14 4.31
N ALA A 40 -9.66 4.12 3.45
CA ALA A 40 -9.09 4.18 2.11
C ALA A 40 -9.78 5.25 1.25
N LEU A 41 -11.10 5.37 1.35
CA LEU A 41 -11.88 6.43 0.69
C LEU A 41 -11.46 7.84 1.15
N VAL A 42 -11.33 8.06 2.46
CA VAL A 42 -10.88 9.35 3.00
C VAL A 42 -9.46 9.67 2.55
N ALA A 43 -8.56 8.69 2.63
CA ALA A 43 -7.17 8.83 2.18
C ALA A 43 -7.08 9.14 0.68
N ALA A 44 -7.87 8.46 -0.16
CA ALA A 44 -7.98 8.76 -1.59
C ALA A 44 -8.49 10.19 -1.83
N GLY A 45 -9.49 10.63 -1.04
CA GLY A 45 -10.05 11.99 -1.10
C GLY A 45 -9.07 13.11 -0.77
N ILE A 46 -8.02 12.83 0.02
CA ILE A 46 -6.92 13.77 0.30
C ILE A 46 -5.70 13.58 -0.62
N GLY A 47 -5.80 12.73 -1.65
CA GLY A 47 -4.76 12.56 -2.67
C GLY A 47 -3.73 11.47 -2.37
N ALA A 48 -3.95 10.61 -1.37
CA ALA A 48 -3.00 9.55 -1.03
C ALA A 48 -2.94 8.40 -2.06
N GLY A 49 -3.90 8.32 -2.98
CA GLY A 49 -3.98 7.24 -3.97
C GLY A 49 -5.40 7.06 -4.50
N SER A 50 -5.66 5.89 -5.07
CA SER A 50 -6.98 5.47 -5.57
C SER A 50 -7.43 4.17 -4.89
N ILE A 51 -8.72 3.88 -4.95
CA ILE A 51 -9.29 2.58 -4.55
C ILE A 51 -9.74 1.77 -5.78
N ASP A 52 -9.29 2.18 -6.96
CA ASP A 52 -9.65 1.54 -8.22
C ASP A 52 -8.99 0.16 -8.32
N GLY A 53 -9.60 -0.71 -9.12
CA GLY A 53 -9.04 -2.02 -9.41
C GLY A 53 -7.70 -1.91 -10.14
N TYR A 54 -6.83 -2.88 -9.88
CA TYR A 54 -5.55 -3.05 -10.56
C TYR A 54 -5.27 -4.52 -10.79
N ASP A 55 -4.35 -4.82 -11.70
CA ASP A 55 -3.79 -6.15 -11.89
C ASP A 55 -2.67 -6.38 -10.85
N PRO A 56 -2.79 -7.39 -9.96
CA PRO A 56 -1.73 -7.69 -8.99
C PRO A 56 -0.36 -7.98 -9.62
N ALA A 57 -0.32 -8.54 -10.83
CA ALA A 57 0.93 -8.81 -11.53
C ALA A 57 1.65 -7.53 -11.99
N SER A 58 0.93 -6.41 -12.05
CA SER A 58 1.49 -5.09 -12.41
C SER A 58 2.10 -4.33 -11.23
N ILE A 59 1.95 -4.83 -10.00
CA ILE A 59 2.42 -4.13 -8.80
C ILE A 59 3.89 -4.46 -8.54
N GLU A 60 4.66 -3.42 -8.20
CA GLU A 60 6.11 -3.50 -8.02
C GLU A 60 6.52 -3.29 -6.55
N LEU A 61 5.66 -2.66 -5.76
CA LEU A 61 5.84 -2.46 -4.32
C LEU A 61 4.53 -2.62 -3.57
N VAL A 62 4.59 -3.39 -2.48
CA VAL A 62 3.53 -3.47 -1.47
C VAL A 62 4.05 -2.92 -0.15
N VAL A 63 3.35 -1.94 0.41
CA VAL A 63 3.63 -1.37 1.74
C VAL A 63 2.55 -1.82 2.71
N ILE A 64 2.97 -2.46 3.80
CA ILE A 64 2.09 -2.90 4.87
C ILE A 64 2.18 -1.92 6.06
N ALA A 65 1.17 -1.06 6.17
CA ALA A 65 1.02 0.00 7.16
C ALA A 65 -0.15 -0.26 8.12
N VAL A 66 -0.17 -1.45 8.70
CA VAL A 66 -1.21 -1.95 9.62
C VAL A 66 -0.64 -2.16 11.05
N PRO A 67 -1.47 -2.38 12.07
CA PRO A 67 -0.99 -2.74 13.40
C PRO A 67 -0.10 -4.00 13.40
N PRO A 68 0.93 -4.08 14.27
CA PRO A 68 1.94 -5.15 14.23
C PRO A 68 1.38 -6.58 14.21
N THR A 69 0.28 -6.83 14.92
CA THR A 69 -0.34 -8.16 15.00
C THR A 69 -0.93 -8.64 13.66
N ALA A 70 -1.20 -7.75 12.71
CA ALA A 70 -1.74 -8.09 11.40
C ALA A 70 -0.67 -8.23 10.31
N ILE A 71 0.57 -7.78 10.56
CA ILE A 71 1.64 -7.74 9.55
C ILE A 71 1.99 -9.15 9.02
N PRO A 72 2.23 -10.18 9.86
CA PRO A 72 2.68 -11.48 9.34
C PRO A 72 1.70 -12.12 8.36
N GLY A 73 0.40 -12.06 8.66
CA GLY A 73 -0.64 -12.61 7.79
C GLY A 73 -0.73 -11.86 6.46
N LEU A 74 -0.64 -10.53 6.49
CA LEU A 74 -0.66 -9.72 5.27
C LEU A 74 0.61 -9.89 4.42
N ILE A 75 1.78 -10.09 5.03
CA ILE A 75 3.00 -10.41 4.29
C ILE A 75 2.82 -11.75 3.55
N ALA A 76 2.36 -12.79 4.25
CA ALA A 76 2.14 -14.10 3.65
C ALA A 76 1.16 -14.03 2.47
N GLN A 77 0.02 -13.37 2.67
CA GLN A 77 -0.96 -13.13 1.61
C GLN A 77 -0.36 -12.33 0.44
N SER A 78 0.42 -11.30 0.74
CA SER A 78 0.98 -10.42 -0.30
C SER A 78 2.03 -11.15 -1.15
N LEU A 79 2.84 -12.03 -0.54
CA LEU A 79 3.81 -12.84 -1.27
C LEU A 79 3.15 -13.75 -2.30
N GLU A 80 1.94 -14.24 -2.02
CA GLU A 80 1.16 -15.05 -2.95
C GLU A 80 0.47 -14.21 -4.03
N GLN A 81 -0.07 -13.04 -3.65
CA GLN A 81 -0.90 -12.21 -4.51
C GLN A 81 -0.09 -11.34 -5.48
N TYR A 82 1.11 -10.89 -5.10
CA TYR A 82 1.90 -9.91 -5.83
C TYR A 82 3.25 -10.50 -6.28
N PRO A 83 3.26 -11.32 -7.34
CA PRO A 83 4.43 -12.13 -7.70
C PRO A 83 5.67 -11.32 -8.11
N ASN A 84 5.49 -10.07 -8.52
CA ASN A 84 6.56 -9.18 -8.99
C ASN A 84 6.93 -8.08 -7.99
N ALA A 85 6.23 -8.00 -6.85
CA ALA A 85 6.38 -6.89 -5.94
C ALA A 85 7.44 -7.14 -4.86
N VAL A 86 8.21 -6.10 -4.54
CA VAL A 86 8.90 -6.02 -3.25
C VAL A 86 7.87 -5.77 -2.16
N ILE A 87 7.99 -6.45 -1.02
CA ILE A 87 7.06 -6.28 0.11
C ILE A 87 7.83 -5.70 1.28
N THR A 88 7.28 -4.64 1.87
CA THR A 88 7.85 -3.97 3.04
C THR A 88 6.77 -3.60 4.05
N ASP A 89 7.16 -3.43 5.30
CA ASP A 89 6.28 -3.03 6.39
C ASP A 89 6.88 -1.86 7.21
N VAL A 90 6.01 -1.08 7.82
CA VAL A 90 6.37 0.06 8.67
C VAL A 90 6.12 -0.21 10.16
N GLY A 91 6.01 -1.49 10.54
CA GLY A 91 5.89 -1.90 11.93
C GLY A 91 7.06 -1.42 12.76
N SER A 92 6.77 -0.96 13.98
CA SER A 92 7.78 -0.46 14.93
C SER A 92 8.63 -1.57 15.57
N VAL A 93 8.29 -2.83 15.31
CA VAL A 93 8.96 -4.05 15.78
C VAL A 93 9.11 -4.98 14.59
N LYS A 94 10.23 -5.73 14.55
CA LYS A 94 10.64 -6.60 13.44
C LYS A 94 10.86 -8.01 13.94
#